data_AF-A0A3S1R8Q4-F1
#
_entry.id   AF-A0A3S1R8Q4-F1
#
_cell.length_a   1.000
_cell.length_b   1.000
_cell.length_c   1.000
_cell.angle_alpha   90.00
_cell.angle_beta   90.00
_cell.angle_gamma   90.00
#
_symmetry.space_group_name_H-M   'P 1'
#
loop_
_entity.id
_entity.type
_entity.pdbx_description
1 polymer ?
#
loop_
_entity_poly.entity_id
_entity_poly.type
_entity_poly.pdbx_seq_one_letter_code
_entity_poly.pdbx_strand_id
1 'polypeptide(L)'
;LEASDNAHPAFSKMFVETEISANNAAIFATRRKRETSEPDIAMVHFVTDPSGSARDAEAETDRRAFIGRGRTIVDAAAFDPGARLGGHSGFTLDPVASLRRQVRVPANKKISLTFWTVVGAGRAELDEAIARLDHPESFARQAMLAWTRSQVQPRHMGLSLTDAANVQKLARYLIYPDPFLRLPAESIASGLGKQSSLWPTSISGDFPIFLVRIGDVADLEIVAQALRFQEYMRTRGMMIDFVVVNEQASSYVQDLQRAVETLCENSRLRGKELGPRQHIFAVRRDLMDETTYKTLLAVARVVLHTRNGTIFDQ
;
A
#
# COMPACT_ATOMS: atom_id res chain seq x y z
N LEU A 1 -5.60 -12.11 -3.75
CA LEU A 1 -5.26 -12.17 -2.32
C LEU A 1 -5.97 -11.08 -1.53
N GLU A 2 -5.68 -9.80 -1.77
CA GLU A 2 -6.24 -8.66 -1.00
C GLU A 2 -7.78 -8.56 -1.02
N ALA A 3 -8.43 -8.73 -2.18
CA ALA A 3 -9.89 -8.71 -2.28
C ALA A 3 -10.58 -9.89 -1.56
N SER A 4 -9.96 -11.08 -1.56
CA SER A 4 -10.46 -12.25 -0.83
C SER A 4 -10.24 -12.12 0.68
N ASP A 5 -9.11 -11.52 1.08
CA ASP A 5 -8.77 -11.27 2.47
C ASP A 5 -9.70 -10.24 3.12
N ASN A 6 -10.07 -9.19 2.38
CA ASN A 6 -11.03 -8.20 2.83
C ASN A 6 -12.48 -8.71 2.82
N ALA A 7 -12.83 -9.60 1.89
CA ALA A 7 -14.18 -10.17 1.80
C ALA A 7 -14.49 -11.15 2.94
N HIS A 8 -13.51 -11.98 3.35
CA HIS A 8 -13.68 -12.96 4.43
C HIS A 8 -12.49 -12.99 5.42
N PRO A 9 -12.32 -11.93 6.25
CA PRO A 9 -11.16 -11.80 7.13
C PRO A 9 -10.97 -12.97 8.11
N ALA A 10 -12.07 -13.50 8.66
CA ALA A 10 -12.04 -14.64 9.57
C ALA A 10 -11.55 -15.93 8.88
N PHE A 11 -11.97 -16.15 7.63
CA PHE A 11 -11.52 -17.30 6.85
C PHE A 11 -10.05 -17.17 6.46
N SER A 12 -9.61 -15.97 6.09
CA SER A 12 -8.22 -15.75 5.72
C SER A 12 -7.22 -15.96 6.84
N LYS A 13 -7.60 -15.59 8.06
CA LYS A 13 -6.78 -15.79 9.26
C LYS A 13 -6.47 -17.25 9.56
N MET A 14 -7.37 -18.18 9.20
CA MET A 14 -7.14 -19.62 9.43
C MET A 14 -6.01 -20.23 8.59
N PHE A 15 -5.54 -19.54 7.55
CA PHE A 15 -4.41 -19.99 6.72
C PHE A 15 -3.06 -19.52 7.26
N VAL A 16 -3.03 -18.82 8.39
CA VAL A 16 -1.79 -18.37 9.03
C VAL A 16 -1.41 -19.36 10.12
N GLU A 17 -0.29 -20.04 9.92
CA GLU A 17 0.35 -20.85 10.95
C GLU A 17 1.38 -19.99 11.66
N THR A 18 1.36 -19.99 13.00
CA THR A 18 2.29 -19.22 13.81
C THR A 18 3.21 -20.13 14.62
N GLU A 19 4.43 -19.69 14.91
CA GLU A 19 5.38 -20.40 15.75
C GLU A 19 6.08 -19.40 16.67
N ILE A 20 6.20 -19.75 17.95
CA ILE A 20 6.98 -18.97 18.91
C ILE A 20 8.36 -19.62 19.03
N SER A 21 9.44 -18.83 18.96
CA SER A 21 10.79 -19.33 19.16
C SER A 21 11.01 -19.88 20.57
N ALA A 22 11.95 -20.82 20.75
CA ALA A 22 12.19 -21.47 22.04
C ALA A 22 12.54 -20.50 23.20
N ASN A 23 13.03 -19.31 22.88
CA ASN A 23 13.34 -18.24 23.84
C ASN A 23 12.24 -17.16 23.93
N ASN A 24 11.07 -17.38 23.34
CA ASN A 24 9.93 -16.45 23.29
C ASN A 24 10.31 -15.05 22.76
N ALA A 25 11.28 -14.98 21.85
CA ALA A 25 11.84 -13.73 21.32
C ALA A 25 11.42 -13.38 19.92
N ALA A 26 10.98 -14.38 19.17
CA ALA A 26 10.47 -14.23 17.83
C ALA A 26 9.16 -14.97 17.71
N ILE A 27 8.26 -14.39 16.94
CA ILE A 27 7.04 -15.02 16.45
C ILE A 27 7.19 -15.12 14.94
N PHE A 28 7.22 -16.34 14.44
CA PHE A 28 7.14 -16.63 13.01
C PHE A 28 5.68 -16.80 12.63
N ALA A 29 5.35 -16.40 11.41
CA ALA A 29 4.07 -16.69 10.80
C ALA A 29 4.29 -17.10 9.34
N THR A 30 3.65 -18.18 8.91
CA THR A 30 3.66 -18.63 7.52
C THR A 30 2.24 -18.70 7.01
N ARG A 31 2.02 -18.19 5.79
CA ARG A 31 0.72 -18.30 5.15
C ARG A 31 0.71 -19.57 4.30
N ARG A 32 -0.20 -20.50 4.62
CA ARG A 32 -0.44 -21.67 3.79
C ARG A 32 -1.07 -21.25 2.48
N LYS A 33 -0.46 -21.71 1.38
CA LYS A 33 -0.99 -21.55 0.03
C LYS A 33 -2.34 -22.21 -0.09
N ARG A 34 -3.28 -21.51 -0.73
CA ARG A 34 -4.58 -22.06 -1.15
C ARG A 34 -4.47 -22.70 -2.53
N GLU A 35 -3.65 -22.10 -3.38
CA GLU A 35 -3.36 -22.55 -4.73
C GLU A 35 -1.84 -22.63 -4.93
N THR A 36 -1.39 -23.56 -5.76
CA THR A 36 0.05 -23.74 -6.07
C THR A 36 0.67 -22.51 -6.74
N SER A 37 -0.13 -21.65 -7.34
CA SER A 37 0.26 -20.38 -7.98
C SER A 37 0.55 -19.25 -6.98
N GLU A 38 0.11 -19.38 -5.72
CA GLU A 38 0.34 -18.33 -4.72
C GLU A 38 1.82 -18.26 -4.32
N PRO A 39 2.34 -17.05 -4.06
CA PRO A 39 3.71 -16.89 -3.57
C PRO A 39 3.84 -17.47 -2.15
N ASP A 40 5.01 -18.00 -1.82
CA ASP A 40 5.35 -18.30 -0.43
C ASP A 40 5.53 -16.98 0.33
N ILE A 41 4.80 -16.84 1.45
CA ILE A 41 4.88 -15.67 2.31
C ILE A 41 5.09 -16.14 3.74
N ALA A 42 6.22 -15.71 4.30
CA ALA A 42 6.58 -15.92 5.69
C ALA A 42 6.92 -14.58 6.34
N MET A 43 6.67 -14.47 7.64
CA MET A 43 6.95 -13.30 8.46
C MET A 43 7.68 -13.72 9.73
N VAL A 44 8.58 -12.89 10.22
CA VAL A 44 9.05 -12.94 11.61
C VAL A 44 8.86 -11.58 12.28
N HIS A 45 8.35 -11.61 13.51
CA HIS A 45 8.27 -10.47 14.41
C HIS A 45 9.12 -10.75 15.65
N PHE A 46 10.12 -9.92 15.92
CA PHE A 46 11.04 -10.12 17.05
C PHE A 46 11.50 -8.79 17.65
N VAL A 47 12.10 -8.85 18.84
CA VAL A 47 12.60 -7.67 19.56
C VAL A 47 14.09 -7.81 19.86
N THR A 48 14.85 -6.79 19.48
CA THR A 48 16.24 -6.64 19.90
C THR A 48 16.29 -5.86 21.20
N ASP A 49 16.74 -6.53 22.27
CA ASP A 49 16.88 -5.98 23.61
C ASP A 49 18.37 -5.98 24.03
N PRO A 50 19.03 -4.81 24.11
CA PRO A 50 20.43 -4.73 24.54
C PRO A 50 20.64 -4.94 26.06
N SER A 51 19.56 -4.99 26.85
CA SER A 51 19.59 -4.84 28.30
C SER A 51 19.03 -6.02 29.10
N GLY A 52 18.38 -6.98 28.43
CA GLY A 52 17.57 -8.01 29.06
C GLY A 52 18.17 -9.42 29.05
N SER A 53 17.90 -10.16 30.13
CA SER A 53 18.00 -11.62 30.14
C SER A 53 16.87 -12.20 29.30
N ALA A 54 17.18 -13.12 28.36
CA ALA A 54 16.17 -13.83 27.56
C ALA A 54 15.15 -14.64 28.38
N ARG A 55 15.34 -14.77 29.71
CA ARG A 55 14.48 -15.57 30.60
C ARG A 55 13.10 -14.96 30.90
N ASP A 56 12.93 -13.65 30.73
CA ASP A 56 11.66 -12.95 31.02
C ASP A 56 10.88 -12.60 29.74
N ALA A 57 11.19 -13.33 28.67
CA ALA A 57 10.56 -13.23 27.38
C ALA A 57 9.22 -13.99 27.38
N GLU A 58 8.14 -13.31 27.03
CA GLU A 58 6.84 -13.94 26.82
C GLU A 58 6.31 -13.59 25.43
N ALA A 59 5.54 -14.49 24.84
CA ALA A 59 4.94 -14.32 23.53
C ALA A 59 3.52 -14.90 23.50
N GLU A 60 2.67 -14.35 22.64
CA GLU A 60 1.30 -14.84 22.39
C GLU A 60 0.97 -14.68 20.91
N THR A 61 0.36 -15.71 20.33
CA THR A 61 -0.17 -15.65 18.96
C THR A 61 -1.67 -15.84 18.85
N ASP A 62 -2.39 -16.13 19.93
CA ASP A 62 -3.85 -16.09 19.99
C ASP A 62 -4.33 -14.73 20.54
N ARG A 63 -4.92 -13.91 19.66
CA ARG A 63 -5.47 -12.59 20.05
C ARG A 63 -6.60 -12.72 21.07
N ARG A 64 -7.38 -13.80 21.04
CA ARG A 64 -8.45 -14.05 22.01
C ARG A 64 -7.87 -14.35 23.40
N ALA A 65 -6.76 -15.09 23.48
CA ALA A 65 -6.05 -15.33 24.72
C ALA A 65 -5.41 -14.03 25.25
N PHE A 66 -4.83 -13.22 24.37
CA PHE A 66 -4.25 -11.91 24.72
C PHE A 66 -5.29 -10.93 25.28
N ILE A 67 -6.40 -10.75 24.56
CA ILE A 67 -7.46 -9.80 24.93
C ILE A 67 -8.32 -10.34 26.08
N GLY A 68 -8.65 -11.63 26.08
CA GLY A 68 -9.58 -12.23 27.02
C GLY A 68 -11.05 -12.06 26.61
N ARG A 69 -11.91 -12.94 27.13
CA ARG A 69 -13.34 -12.97 26.79
C ARG A 69 -14.05 -11.72 27.31
N GLY A 70 -14.82 -11.07 26.44
CA GLY A 70 -15.65 -9.91 26.79
C GLY A 70 -14.88 -8.60 26.98
N ARG A 71 -13.60 -8.57 26.60
CA ARG A 71 -12.70 -7.43 26.75
C ARG A 71 -12.30 -6.86 25.38
N THR A 72 -11.62 -5.73 25.39
CA THR A 72 -11.07 -5.05 24.22
C THR A 72 -9.55 -4.90 24.34
N ILE A 73 -8.91 -4.33 23.31
CA ILE A 73 -7.47 -4.05 23.37
C ILE A 73 -7.12 -3.00 24.43
N VAL A 74 -8.08 -2.18 24.86
CA VAL A 74 -7.87 -1.11 25.86
C VAL A 74 -7.75 -1.69 27.28
N ASP A 75 -8.42 -2.81 27.55
CA ASP A 75 -8.56 -3.46 28.86
C ASP A 75 -8.21 -4.96 28.82
N ALA A 76 -7.30 -5.34 27.93
CA ALA A 76 -6.92 -6.72 27.65
C ALA A 76 -6.49 -7.49 28.90
N ALA A 77 -6.84 -8.79 28.98
CA ALA A 77 -6.43 -9.70 30.07
C ALA A 77 -4.92 -9.78 30.25
N ALA A 78 -4.15 -9.64 29.16
CA ALA A 78 -2.70 -9.53 29.24
C ALA A 78 -2.22 -8.37 30.14
N PHE A 79 -2.99 -7.30 30.33
CA PHE A 79 -2.59 -6.16 31.15
C PHE A 79 -2.91 -6.32 32.64
N ASP A 80 -3.62 -7.38 33.03
CA ASP A 80 -3.95 -7.62 34.43
C ASP A 80 -2.67 -7.85 35.27
N PRO A 81 -2.63 -7.38 36.53
CA PRO A 81 -1.48 -7.61 37.41
C PRO A 81 -1.13 -9.09 37.53
N GLY A 82 0.13 -9.44 37.23
CA GLY A 82 0.63 -10.82 37.30
C GLY A 82 0.22 -11.71 36.13
N ALA A 83 -0.53 -11.21 35.14
CA ALA A 83 -0.85 -11.98 33.94
C ALA A 83 0.43 -12.36 33.18
N ARG A 84 0.47 -13.59 32.65
CA ARG A 84 1.51 -14.11 31.76
C ARG A 84 0.90 -14.38 30.39
N LEU A 85 1.66 -14.18 29.32
CA LEU A 85 1.24 -14.63 28.00
C LEU A 85 1.25 -16.16 27.94
N GLY A 86 0.23 -16.74 27.32
CA GLY A 86 -0.01 -18.19 27.34
C GLY A 86 0.92 -18.98 26.41
N GLY A 87 1.58 -18.31 25.46
CA GLY A 87 2.45 -18.98 24.50
C GLY A 87 1.70 -19.86 23.50
N HIS A 88 0.43 -19.56 23.20
CA HIS A 88 -0.29 -20.30 22.17
C HIS A 88 0.38 -20.05 20.81
N SER A 89 0.46 -21.09 19.99
CA SER A 89 1.03 -21.07 18.65
C SER A 89 0.35 -22.10 17.75
N GLY A 90 0.67 -22.09 16.47
CA GLY A 90 0.05 -22.93 15.44
C GLY A 90 -1.08 -22.20 14.73
N PHE A 91 -2.18 -22.90 14.48
CA PHE A 91 -3.36 -22.38 13.79
C PHE A 91 -4.36 -21.76 14.78
N THR A 92 -4.16 -20.48 15.09
CA THR A 92 -5.12 -19.72 15.90
C THR A 92 -6.19 -19.10 14.99
N LEU A 93 -7.43 -18.97 15.48
CA LEU A 93 -8.54 -18.40 14.68
C LEU A 93 -8.37 -16.89 14.44
N ASP A 94 -7.68 -16.22 15.35
CA ASP A 94 -7.41 -14.78 15.29
C ASP A 94 -5.95 -14.52 15.68
N PRO A 95 -5.01 -14.67 14.73
CA PRO A 95 -3.59 -14.57 15.01
C PRO A 95 -3.18 -13.13 15.37
N VAL A 96 -2.25 -13.03 16.31
CA VAL A 96 -1.54 -11.79 16.67
C VAL A 96 -0.05 -12.07 16.78
N ALA A 97 0.80 -11.05 16.68
CA ALA A 97 2.19 -11.14 17.11
C ALA A 97 2.35 -10.27 18.36
N SER A 98 2.34 -10.87 19.54
CA SER A 98 2.49 -10.15 20.80
C SER A 98 3.76 -10.61 21.52
N LEU A 99 4.69 -9.69 21.73
CA LEU A 99 5.94 -9.93 22.45
C LEU A 99 5.95 -9.08 23.72
N ARG A 100 6.29 -9.70 24.84
CA ARG A 100 6.52 -9.01 26.11
C ARG A 100 7.97 -9.11 26.52
N ARG A 101 8.49 -8.01 27.02
CA ARG A 101 9.82 -7.89 27.61
C ARG A 101 9.75 -7.13 28.92
N GLN A 102 10.46 -7.63 29.91
CA GLN A 102 10.71 -6.92 31.15
C GLN A 102 12.09 -6.28 31.08
N VAL A 103 12.13 -4.95 31.18
CA VAL A 103 13.38 -4.18 31.19
C VAL A 103 13.52 -3.40 32.48
N ARG A 104 14.75 -3.28 32.99
CA ARG A 104 15.06 -2.44 34.16
C ARG A 104 15.70 -1.15 33.66
N VAL A 105 15.00 -0.03 33.75
CA VAL A 105 15.56 1.30 33.43
C VAL A 105 16.29 1.87 34.65
N PRO A 106 17.63 2.00 34.65
CA PRO A 106 18.33 2.61 35.77
C PRO A 106 18.01 4.11 35.91
N ALA A 107 18.17 4.65 37.11
CA ALA A 107 17.97 6.08 37.36
C ALA A 107 18.81 6.94 36.42
N ASN A 108 18.19 7.95 35.81
CA ASN A 108 18.81 8.87 34.84
C ASN A 108 19.44 8.19 33.61
N LYS A 109 19.03 6.96 33.27
CA LYS A 109 19.45 6.25 32.06
C LYS A 109 18.27 6.05 31.11
N LYS A 110 18.60 5.72 29.86
CA LYS A 110 17.64 5.37 28.80
C LYS A 110 17.92 3.95 28.34
N ILE A 111 16.85 3.23 28.00
CA ILE A 111 16.89 1.93 27.33
C ILE A 111 16.13 2.07 26.02
N SER A 112 16.64 1.45 24.97
CA SER A 112 16.02 1.40 23.66
C SER A 112 15.72 -0.05 23.30
N LEU A 113 14.50 -0.32 22.85
CA LEU A 113 14.08 -1.60 22.31
C LEU A 113 13.70 -1.39 20.85
N THR A 114 14.12 -2.31 19.98
CA THR A 114 13.76 -2.28 18.56
C THR A 114 12.90 -3.49 18.23
N PHE A 115 11.68 -3.25 17.79
CA PHE A 115 10.80 -4.28 17.26
C PHE A 115 10.96 -4.36 15.75
N TRP A 116 11.23 -5.55 15.25
CA TRP A 116 11.40 -5.84 13.84
C TRP A 116 10.22 -6.66 13.35
N THR A 117 9.70 -6.31 12.18
CA THR A 117 8.79 -7.15 11.42
C THR A 117 9.39 -7.32 10.04
N VAL A 118 9.72 -8.56 9.68
CA VAL A 118 10.36 -8.90 8.41
C VAL A 118 9.46 -9.88 7.67
N VAL A 119 9.29 -9.67 6.38
CA VAL A 119 8.57 -10.56 5.47
C VAL A 119 9.55 -11.09 4.45
N GLY A 120 9.47 -12.38 4.14
CA GLY A 120 10.32 -13.07 3.18
C GLY A 120 9.61 -14.26 2.56
N ALA A 121 10.28 -14.95 1.65
CA ALA A 121 9.73 -16.10 0.93
C ALA A 121 9.72 -17.40 1.76
N GLY A 122 10.45 -17.46 2.88
CA GLY A 122 10.50 -18.66 3.71
C GLY A 122 11.40 -18.53 4.92
N ARG A 123 11.44 -19.61 5.73
CA ARG A 123 12.11 -19.63 7.04
C ARG A 123 13.60 -19.25 6.97
N ALA A 124 14.34 -19.77 5.99
CA ALA A 124 15.77 -19.48 5.85
C ALA A 124 16.07 -17.98 5.69
N GLU A 125 15.30 -17.28 4.85
CA GLU A 125 15.46 -15.83 4.65
C GLU A 125 15.13 -15.03 5.92
N LEU A 126 14.13 -15.48 6.69
CA LEU A 126 13.78 -14.86 7.97
C LEU A 126 14.87 -15.07 9.01
N ASP A 127 15.45 -16.27 9.08
CA ASP A 127 16.54 -16.58 10.01
C ASP A 127 17.81 -15.76 9.66
N GLU A 128 18.14 -15.62 8.37
CA GLU A 128 19.19 -14.71 7.90
C GLU A 128 18.91 -13.24 8.28
N ALA A 129 17.66 -12.80 8.14
CA ALA A 129 17.25 -11.46 8.52
C ALA A 129 17.41 -11.22 10.03
N ILE A 130 17.01 -12.18 10.88
CA ILE A 130 17.23 -12.11 12.33
C ILE A 130 18.73 -12.00 12.62
N ALA A 131 19.55 -12.90 12.07
CA ALA A 131 20.99 -12.90 12.29
C ALA A 131 21.65 -11.57 11.91
N ARG A 132 21.15 -10.91 10.87
CA ARG A 132 21.63 -9.60 10.41
C ARG A 132 21.12 -8.42 11.25
N LEU A 133 19.90 -8.51 11.78
CA LEU A 133 19.16 -7.39 12.37
C LEU A 133 19.13 -7.41 13.89
N ASP A 134 19.36 -8.55 14.54
CA ASP A 134 19.32 -8.70 16.00
C ASP A 134 20.57 -8.16 16.70
N HIS A 135 20.88 -6.90 16.41
CA HIS A 135 21.98 -6.14 17.00
C HIS A 135 21.51 -4.70 17.27
N PRO A 136 21.94 -4.06 18.38
CA PRO A 136 21.46 -2.73 18.75
C PRO A 136 21.71 -1.65 17.69
N GLU A 137 22.81 -1.76 16.93
CA GLU A 137 23.18 -0.79 15.88
C GLU A 137 22.42 -0.99 14.56
N SER A 138 21.77 -2.15 14.37
CA SER A 138 21.10 -2.49 13.12
C SER A 138 19.97 -1.52 12.78
N PHE A 139 19.26 -0.99 13.77
CA PHE A 139 18.19 -0.03 13.55
C PHE A 139 18.71 1.24 12.89
N ALA A 140 19.76 1.86 13.44
CA ALA A 140 20.32 3.10 12.89
C ALA A 140 20.80 2.92 11.44
N ARG A 141 21.45 1.77 11.15
CA ARG A 141 21.89 1.41 9.80
C ARG A 141 20.71 1.25 8.83
N GLN A 142 19.67 0.50 9.22
CA GLN A 142 18.49 0.29 8.36
C GLN A 142 17.70 1.58 8.15
N ALA A 143 17.56 2.41 9.19
CA ALA A 143 16.92 3.72 9.09
C ALA A 143 17.67 4.63 8.11
N MET A 144 19.00 4.65 8.14
CA MET A 144 19.82 5.40 7.20
C MET A 144 19.67 4.89 5.76
N LEU A 145 19.67 3.57 5.54
CA LEU A 145 19.44 2.98 4.22
C LEU A 145 18.04 3.32 3.67
N ALA A 146 17.01 3.23 4.51
CA ALA A 146 15.64 3.59 4.15
C ALA A 146 15.51 5.08 3.82
N TRP A 147 16.17 5.95 4.58
CA TRP A 147 16.25 7.37 4.31
C TRP A 147 16.92 7.64 2.96
N THR A 148 18.13 7.13 2.75
CA THR A 148 18.88 7.30 1.49
C THR A 148 18.07 6.81 0.29
N ARG A 149 17.43 5.63 0.40
CA ARG A 149 16.55 5.12 -0.66
C ARG A 149 15.38 6.07 -0.94
N SER A 150 14.77 6.64 0.11
CA SER A 150 13.67 7.60 -0.04
C SER A 150 14.10 8.91 -0.71
N GLN A 151 15.37 9.30 -0.61
CA GLN A 151 15.94 10.48 -1.25
C GLN A 151 16.36 10.24 -2.71
N VAL A 152 16.87 9.04 -3.01
CA VAL A 152 17.43 8.70 -4.33
C VAL A 152 16.36 8.19 -5.30
N GLN A 153 15.44 7.35 -4.83
CA GLN A 153 14.43 6.70 -5.67
C GLN A 153 13.54 7.68 -6.47
N PRO A 154 13.05 8.81 -5.91
CA PRO A 154 12.30 9.81 -6.69
C PRO A 154 13.08 10.33 -7.90
N ARG A 155 14.39 10.53 -7.76
CA ARG A 155 15.24 11.09 -8.82
C ARG A 155 15.37 10.15 -10.01
N HIS A 156 15.38 8.84 -9.80
CA HIS A 156 15.35 7.85 -10.90
C HIS A 156 14.06 7.91 -11.72
N MET A 157 12.97 8.41 -11.13
CA MET A 157 11.69 8.66 -11.82
C MET A 157 11.57 10.09 -12.38
N GLY A 158 12.65 10.88 -12.31
CA GLY A 158 12.65 12.27 -12.75
C GLY A 158 11.78 13.19 -11.87
N LEU A 159 11.64 12.85 -10.57
CA LEU A 159 10.92 13.65 -9.57
C LEU A 159 11.89 14.31 -8.59
N SER A 160 11.62 15.56 -8.26
CA SER A 160 12.25 16.23 -7.12
C SER A 160 11.69 15.70 -5.79
N LEU A 161 12.33 16.04 -4.68
CA LEU A 161 11.81 15.71 -3.34
C LEU A 161 10.52 16.48 -3.05
N THR A 162 10.39 17.70 -3.56
CA THR A 162 9.18 18.51 -3.47
C THR A 162 8.03 17.84 -4.25
N ASP A 163 8.30 17.35 -5.46
CA ASP A 163 7.30 16.59 -6.23
C ASP A 163 6.88 15.34 -5.46
N ALA A 164 7.83 14.56 -4.94
CA ALA A 164 7.52 13.36 -4.16
C ALA A 164 6.62 13.66 -2.95
N ALA A 165 6.88 14.76 -2.22
CA ALA A 165 6.04 15.19 -1.11
C ALA A 165 4.64 15.63 -1.57
N ASN A 166 4.54 16.31 -2.71
CA ASN A 166 3.24 16.69 -3.27
C ASN A 166 2.46 15.49 -3.80
N VAL A 167 3.13 14.47 -4.37
CA VAL A 167 2.50 13.20 -4.76
C VAL A 167 1.97 12.45 -3.54
N GLN A 168 2.68 12.47 -2.40
CA GLN A 168 2.15 11.90 -1.15
C GLN A 168 0.89 12.62 -0.67
N LYS A 169 0.82 13.95 -0.82
CA LYS A 169 -0.41 14.71 -0.56
C LYS A 169 -1.52 14.34 -1.55
N LEU A 170 -1.20 14.19 -2.84
CA LEU A 170 -2.16 13.75 -3.87
C LEU A 170 -2.71 12.35 -3.57
N ALA A 171 -1.84 11.43 -3.14
CA ALA A 171 -2.20 10.06 -2.77
C ALA A 171 -3.26 10.00 -1.65
N ARG A 172 -3.26 10.96 -0.72
CA ARG A 172 -4.31 11.08 0.31
C ARG A 172 -5.70 11.12 -0.32
N TYR A 173 -5.90 11.91 -1.38
CA TYR A 173 -7.21 12.08 -2.03
C TYR A 173 -7.66 10.82 -2.78
N LEU A 174 -6.69 10.02 -3.22
CA LEU A 174 -6.95 8.72 -3.84
C LEU A 174 -7.26 7.65 -2.80
N ILE A 175 -6.68 7.69 -1.60
CA ILE A 175 -6.99 6.73 -0.51
C ILE A 175 -8.29 7.11 0.19
N TYR A 176 -8.43 8.37 0.57
CA TYR A 176 -9.57 8.96 1.25
C TYR A 176 -10.22 9.98 0.30
N PRO A 177 -11.29 9.59 -0.41
CA PRO A 177 -11.94 10.49 -1.36
C PRO A 177 -12.40 11.76 -0.68
N ASP A 178 -11.96 12.90 -1.20
CA ASP A 178 -12.29 14.24 -0.69
C ASP A 178 -13.03 15.02 -1.79
N PRO A 179 -14.06 15.80 -1.47
CA PRO A 179 -14.77 16.63 -2.45
C PRO A 179 -13.87 17.60 -3.22
N PHE A 180 -12.73 18.01 -2.66
CA PHE A 180 -11.86 19.04 -3.25
C PHE A 180 -11.33 18.68 -4.65
N LEU A 181 -10.86 17.44 -4.87
CA LEU A 181 -10.36 16.98 -6.16
C LEU A 181 -11.36 16.11 -6.94
N ARG A 182 -12.60 16.00 -6.46
CA ARG A 182 -13.67 15.28 -7.14
C ARG A 182 -14.56 16.24 -7.90
N LEU A 183 -15.43 15.67 -8.74
CA LEU A 183 -16.55 16.44 -9.26
C LEU A 183 -17.47 16.92 -8.13
N PRO A 184 -18.19 18.05 -8.34
CA PRO A 184 -19.26 18.48 -7.44
C PRO A 184 -20.29 17.38 -7.18
N ALA A 185 -20.87 17.35 -5.98
CA ALA A 185 -21.79 16.30 -5.55
C ALA A 185 -23.00 16.13 -6.49
N GLU A 186 -23.53 17.22 -7.04
CA GLU A 186 -24.65 17.21 -8.00
C GLU A 186 -24.26 16.53 -9.33
N SER A 187 -23.03 16.78 -9.81
CA SER A 187 -22.49 16.14 -11.01
C SER A 187 -22.21 14.65 -10.78
N ILE A 188 -21.76 14.27 -9.58
CA ILE A 188 -21.61 12.86 -9.20
C ILE A 188 -22.99 12.19 -9.15
N ALA A 189 -23.95 12.78 -8.45
CA ALA A 189 -25.28 12.19 -8.27
C ALA A 189 -26.03 12.00 -9.60
N SER A 190 -25.90 12.96 -10.53
CA SER A 190 -26.53 12.91 -11.85
C SER A 190 -25.78 12.04 -12.87
N GLY A 191 -24.49 11.79 -12.66
CA GLY A 191 -23.61 11.09 -13.60
C GLY A 191 -23.22 9.67 -13.20
N LEU A 192 -23.47 9.26 -11.95
CA LEU A 192 -23.06 7.95 -11.44
C LEU A 192 -23.88 6.82 -12.06
N GLY A 193 -23.25 6.03 -12.93
CA GLY A 193 -23.81 4.81 -13.49
C GLY A 193 -23.33 3.53 -12.79
N LYS A 194 -23.59 2.39 -13.43
CA LYS A 194 -23.11 1.08 -12.97
C LYS A 194 -21.61 0.99 -13.21
N GLN A 195 -20.88 0.30 -12.33
CA GLN A 195 -19.45 0.02 -12.53
C GLN A 195 -19.17 -0.63 -13.90
N SER A 196 -20.04 -1.54 -14.33
CA SER A 196 -19.93 -2.23 -15.63
C SER A 196 -19.99 -1.29 -16.84
N SER A 197 -20.47 -0.06 -16.68
CA SER A 197 -20.42 0.95 -17.74
C SER A 197 -18.99 1.35 -18.11
N LEU A 198 -17.99 1.08 -17.25
CA LEU A 198 -16.58 1.38 -17.55
C LEU A 198 -15.92 0.32 -18.44
N TRP A 199 -16.43 -0.91 -18.44
CA TRP A 199 -15.77 -2.05 -19.10
C TRP A 199 -15.54 -1.92 -20.62
N PRO A 200 -16.38 -1.20 -21.41
CA PRO A 200 -16.07 -0.91 -22.82
C PRO A 200 -14.74 -0.16 -23.02
N THR A 201 -14.24 0.51 -21.98
CA THR A 201 -12.93 1.20 -21.98
C THR A 201 -11.80 0.38 -21.34
N SER A 202 -12.06 -0.90 -21.04
CA SER A 202 -11.16 -1.83 -20.34
C SER A 202 -10.81 -1.42 -18.90
N ILE A 203 -11.53 -0.46 -18.31
CA ILE A 203 -11.37 -0.03 -16.92
C ILE A 203 -12.31 -0.86 -16.05
N SER A 204 -11.80 -1.54 -15.02
CA SER A 204 -12.64 -2.38 -14.16
C SER A 204 -13.49 -1.56 -13.18
N GLY A 205 -12.93 -0.46 -12.66
CA GLY A 205 -13.53 0.38 -11.62
C GLY A 205 -13.28 -0.10 -10.19
N ASP A 206 -12.43 -1.11 -9.99
CA ASP A 206 -12.12 -1.66 -8.65
C ASP A 206 -11.05 -0.86 -7.91
N PHE A 207 -10.18 -0.18 -8.65
CA PHE A 207 -9.08 0.61 -8.09
C PHE A 207 -9.44 2.10 -8.02
N PRO A 208 -8.83 2.86 -7.09
CA PRO A 208 -8.92 4.32 -7.11
C PRO A 208 -8.54 4.89 -8.48
N ILE A 209 -9.41 5.71 -9.07
CA ILE A 209 -9.13 6.33 -10.38
C ILE A 209 -8.57 7.74 -10.21
N PHE A 210 -7.39 7.97 -10.80
CA PHE A 210 -6.81 9.28 -11.05
C PHE A 210 -7.03 9.65 -12.53
N LEU A 211 -7.90 10.62 -12.77
CA LEU A 211 -8.36 11.01 -14.11
C LEU A 211 -7.77 12.36 -14.52
N VAL A 212 -7.13 12.41 -15.68
CA VAL A 212 -6.65 13.64 -16.33
C VAL A 212 -7.33 13.82 -17.67
N ARG A 213 -7.99 14.95 -17.85
CA ARG A 213 -8.64 15.35 -19.10
C ARG A 213 -7.73 16.30 -19.86
N ILE A 214 -7.45 15.99 -21.13
CA ILE A 214 -6.57 16.77 -22.00
C ILE A 214 -7.29 17.09 -23.32
N GLY A 215 -7.14 18.33 -23.79
CA GLY A 215 -7.74 18.78 -25.06
C GLY A 215 -6.76 19.46 -26.02
N ASP A 216 -5.48 19.57 -25.64
CA ASP A 216 -4.44 20.25 -26.41
C ASP A 216 -3.10 19.52 -26.28
N VAL A 217 -2.34 19.46 -27.38
CA VAL A 217 -0.99 18.88 -27.44
C VAL A 217 0.01 19.69 -26.61
N ALA A 218 -0.23 21.00 -26.44
CA ALA A 218 0.62 21.87 -25.61
C ALA A 218 0.69 21.41 -24.14
N ASP A 219 -0.33 20.69 -23.67
CA ASP A 219 -0.47 20.26 -22.28
C ASP A 219 0.10 18.85 -22.01
N LEU A 220 0.75 18.21 -22.99
CA LEU A 220 1.24 16.83 -22.87
C LEU A 220 2.23 16.64 -21.69
N GLU A 221 2.97 17.67 -21.30
CA GLU A 221 3.89 17.58 -20.17
C GLU A 221 3.15 17.35 -18.83
N ILE A 222 1.92 17.85 -18.69
CA ILE A 222 1.07 17.61 -17.51
C ILE A 222 0.71 16.11 -17.43
N VAL A 223 0.39 15.48 -18.57
CA VAL A 223 0.13 14.04 -18.63
C VAL A 223 1.40 13.24 -18.32
N ALA A 224 2.55 13.64 -18.87
CA ALA A 224 3.83 13.01 -18.58
C ALA A 224 4.23 13.14 -17.09
N GLN A 225 3.90 14.26 -16.45
CA GLN A 225 4.08 14.46 -15.02
C GLN A 225 3.15 13.54 -14.19
N ALA A 226 1.87 13.46 -14.56
CA ALA A 226 0.91 12.58 -13.88
C ALA A 226 1.30 11.09 -13.99
N LEU A 227 1.86 10.66 -15.12
CA LEU A 227 2.40 9.30 -15.29
C LEU A 227 3.57 9.02 -14.33
N ARG A 228 4.48 9.98 -14.13
CA ARG A 228 5.57 9.86 -13.13
C ARG A 228 5.01 9.77 -11.71
N PHE A 229 3.91 10.46 -11.41
CA PHE A 229 3.26 10.40 -10.09
C PHE A 229 2.61 9.04 -9.85
N GLN A 230 1.94 8.50 -10.87
CA GLN A 230 1.40 7.13 -10.83
C GLN A 230 2.51 6.11 -10.59
N GLU A 231 3.64 6.25 -11.29
CA GLU A 231 4.80 5.37 -11.12
C GLU A 231 5.35 5.47 -9.70
N TYR A 232 5.52 6.68 -9.15
CA TYR A 232 5.93 6.90 -7.77
C TYR A 232 5.00 6.20 -6.77
N MET A 233 3.68 6.40 -6.89
CA MET A 233 2.69 5.75 -6.03
C MET A 233 2.76 4.23 -6.13
N ARG A 234 2.91 3.68 -7.33
CA ARG A 234 3.08 2.24 -7.55
C ARG A 234 4.33 1.71 -6.85
N THR A 235 5.46 2.42 -6.91
CA THR A 235 6.68 2.00 -6.17
C THR A 235 6.55 2.06 -4.65
N ARG A 236 5.51 2.72 -4.14
CA ARG A 236 5.13 2.75 -2.73
C ARG A 236 4.04 1.73 -2.38
N GLY A 237 3.71 0.83 -3.29
CA GLY A 237 2.69 -0.21 -3.11
C GLY A 237 1.26 0.28 -3.29
N MET A 238 1.07 1.52 -3.77
CA MET A 238 -0.26 2.07 -4.02
C MET A 238 -0.67 1.83 -5.47
N MET A 239 -1.69 1.00 -5.65
CA MET A 239 -2.24 0.65 -6.95
C MET A 239 -3.45 1.54 -7.26
N ILE A 240 -3.36 2.26 -8.38
CA ILE A 240 -4.42 3.15 -8.88
C ILE A 240 -4.57 2.96 -10.39
N ASP A 241 -5.78 3.20 -10.89
CA ASP A 241 -6.05 3.32 -12.31
C ASP A 241 -5.80 4.77 -12.73
N PHE A 242 -4.77 4.99 -13.54
CA PHE A 242 -4.52 6.29 -14.15
C PHE A 242 -5.17 6.35 -15.53
N VAL A 243 -6.07 7.30 -15.71
CA VAL A 243 -6.89 7.42 -16.92
C VAL A 243 -6.65 8.79 -17.55
N VAL A 244 -6.27 8.79 -18.82
CA VAL A 244 -6.18 10.01 -19.63
C VAL A 244 -7.35 10.02 -20.62
N VAL A 245 -8.19 11.05 -20.53
CA VAL A 245 -9.29 11.26 -21.49
C VAL A 245 -8.89 12.35 -22.47
N ASN A 246 -8.79 11.98 -23.74
CA ASN A 246 -8.64 12.94 -24.83
C ASN A 246 -10.01 13.55 -25.18
N GLU A 247 -10.15 14.86 -24.97
CA GLU A 247 -11.35 15.66 -25.21
C GLU A 247 -11.21 16.63 -26.40
N GLN A 248 -10.16 16.49 -27.21
CA GLN A 248 -9.97 17.33 -28.39
C GLN A 248 -11.07 17.10 -29.42
N ALA A 249 -11.43 18.15 -30.17
CA ALA A 249 -12.42 18.07 -31.25
C ALA A 249 -11.82 17.43 -32.52
N SER A 250 -12.67 16.73 -33.28
CA SER A 250 -12.37 15.69 -34.29
C SER A 250 -11.29 15.98 -35.35
N SER A 251 -10.97 17.24 -35.66
CA SER A 251 -10.03 17.59 -36.73
C SER A 251 -8.56 17.28 -36.43
N TYR A 252 -8.18 17.13 -35.15
CA TYR A 252 -6.78 16.87 -34.71
C TYR A 252 -6.66 15.76 -33.66
N VAL A 253 -7.75 15.04 -33.37
CA VAL A 253 -7.82 14.03 -32.30
C VAL A 253 -6.78 12.92 -32.46
N GLN A 254 -6.48 12.53 -33.70
CA GLN A 254 -5.56 11.42 -33.96
C GLN A 254 -4.14 11.71 -33.52
N ASP A 255 -3.65 12.94 -33.71
CA ASP A 255 -2.28 13.31 -33.34
C ASP A 255 -2.10 13.35 -31.82
N LEU A 256 -3.02 14.01 -31.11
CA LEU A 256 -3.00 14.04 -29.64
C LEU A 256 -3.20 12.64 -29.06
N GLN A 257 -4.12 11.85 -29.62
CA GLN A 257 -4.37 10.49 -29.15
C GLN A 257 -3.09 9.65 -29.28
N ARG A 258 -2.42 9.70 -30.44
CA ARG A 258 -1.19 8.95 -30.67
C ARG A 258 -0.08 9.39 -29.73
N ALA A 259 0.03 10.69 -29.43
CA ALA A 259 1.01 11.21 -28.48
C ALA A 259 0.73 10.72 -27.04
N VAL A 260 -0.53 10.75 -26.59
CA VAL A 260 -0.94 10.23 -25.29
C VAL A 260 -0.70 8.72 -25.19
N GLU A 261 -1.08 7.95 -26.22
CA GLU A 261 -0.82 6.51 -26.28
C GLU A 261 0.67 6.20 -26.18
N THR A 262 1.51 6.93 -26.92
CA THR A 262 2.97 6.79 -26.86
C THR A 262 3.51 7.05 -25.45
N LEU A 263 3.04 8.09 -24.76
CA LEU A 263 3.44 8.37 -23.37
C LEU A 263 3.01 7.23 -22.42
N CYS A 264 1.77 6.78 -22.54
CA CYS A 264 1.23 5.69 -21.74
C CYS A 264 1.96 4.36 -22.00
N GLU A 265 2.28 4.03 -23.25
CA GLU A 265 3.06 2.84 -23.61
C GLU A 265 4.48 2.89 -23.05
N ASN A 266 5.17 4.03 -23.23
CA ASN A 266 6.50 4.22 -22.68
C ASN A 266 6.50 4.08 -21.14
N SER A 267 5.48 4.61 -20.47
CA SER A 267 5.31 4.41 -19.03
C SER A 267 5.05 2.95 -18.70
N ARG A 268 4.23 2.22 -19.48
CA ARG A 268 3.99 0.78 -19.26
C ARG A 268 5.26 -0.08 -19.39
N LEU A 269 6.22 0.34 -20.22
CA LEU A 269 7.47 -0.39 -20.46
C LEU A 269 8.57 -0.10 -19.44
N ARG A 270 8.58 1.08 -18.80
CA ARG A 270 9.55 1.42 -17.74
C ARG A 270 9.25 0.53 -16.52
N GLY A 271 10.21 -0.25 -16.03
CA GLY A 271 10.10 -0.99 -14.75
C GLY A 271 9.21 -2.25 -14.75
N LYS A 272 9.85 -3.41 -14.93
CA LYS A 272 9.22 -4.75 -14.81
C LYS A 272 9.12 -5.27 -13.37
N GLU A 273 9.73 -4.58 -12.41
CA GLU A 273 9.93 -5.06 -11.03
C GLU A 273 8.63 -5.29 -10.24
N LEU A 274 7.51 -4.70 -10.68
CA LEU A 274 6.22 -4.75 -9.98
C LEU A 274 5.12 -5.44 -10.81
N GLY A 275 5.47 -6.26 -11.80
CA GLY A 275 4.51 -6.96 -12.68
C GLY A 275 3.87 -6.07 -13.76
N PRO A 276 2.87 -6.59 -14.51
CA PRO A 276 2.25 -5.88 -15.62
C PRO A 276 1.62 -4.53 -15.21
N ARG A 277 1.89 -3.46 -15.98
CA ARG A 277 1.31 -2.12 -15.78
C ARG A 277 -0.06 -2.01 -16.48
N GLN A 278 -1.04 -2.81 -16.04
CA GLN A 278 -2.39 -2.83 -16.60
C GLN A 278 -3.28 -1.64 -16.18
N HIS A 279 -2.77 -0.73 -15.34
CA HIS A 279 -3.54 0.35 -14.70
C HIS A 279 -3.29 1.74 -15.31
N ILE A 280 -2.95 1.80 -16.60
CA ILE A 280 -2.76 3.04 -17.35
C ILE A 280 -3.65 2.96 -18.58
N PHE A 281 -4.62 3.87 -18.69
CA PHE A 281 -5.64 3.86 -19.72
C PHE A 281 -5.60 5.19 -20.49
N ALA A 282 -5.56 5.10 -21.81
CA ALA A 282 -5.73 6.24 -22.71
C ALA A 282 -7.04 6.03 -23.46
N VAL A 283 -8.01 6.91 -23.25
CA VAL A 283 -9.37 6.76 -23.76
C VAL A 283 -9.80 8.04 -24.47
N ARG A 284 -10.68 7.89 -25.47
CA ARG A 284 -11.16 9.02 -26.27
C ARG A 284 -12.59 9.39 -25.92
N ARG A 285 -12.84 10.68 -25.73
CA ARG A 285 -14.18 11.19 -25.40
C ARG A 285 -15.22 10.91 -26.49
N ASP A 286 -14.82 10.99 -27.75
CA ASP A 286 -15.72 10.83 -28.90
C ASP A 286 -16.14 9.38 -29.18
N LEU A 287 -15.41 8.40 -28.63
CA LEU A 287 -15.75 6.98 -28.71
C LEU A 287 -16.54 6.48 -27.48
N MET A 288 -16.70 7.31 -26.46
CA MET A 288 -17.45 6.97 -25.26
C MET A 288 -18.88 7.49 -25.35
N ASP A 289 -19.85 6.64 -24.99
CA ASP A 289 -21.21 7.11 -24.76
C ASP A 289 -21.28 8.01 -23.51
N GLU A 290 -22.35 8.80 -23.43
CA GLU A 290 -22.50 9.80 -22.36
C GLU A 290 -22.52 9.15 -20.97
N THR A 291 -23.13 7.98 -20.87
CA THR A 291 -23.25 7.22 -19.62
C THR A 291 -21.88 6.78 -19.11
N THR A 292 -21.04 6.19 -19.97
CA THR A 292 -19.69 5.76 -19.61
C THR A 292 -18.83 6.94 -19.18
N TYR A 293 -18.86 8.03 -19.94
CA TYR A 293 -18.06 9.21 -19.65
C TYR A 293 -18.46 9.86 -18.31
N LYS A 294 -19.76 10.06 -18.07
CA LYS A 294 -20.25 10.60 -16.79
C LYS A 294 -19.92 9.67 -15.62
N THR A 295 -20.06 8.35 -15.81
CA THR A 295 -19.72 7.36 -14.78
C THR A 295 -18.24 7.44 -14.43
N LEU A 296 -17.34 7.49 -15.44
CA LEU A 296 -15.91 7.61 -15.25
C LEU A 296 -15.53 8.84 -14.42
N LEU A 297 -16.09 10.01 -14.77
CA LEU A 297 -15.86 11.23 -14.00
C LEU A 297 -16.42 11.13 -12.58
N ALA A 298 -17.61 10.55 -12.42
CA ALA A 298 -18.30 10.48 -11.14
C ALA A 298 -17.59 9.55 -10.14
N VAL A 299 -17.06 8.41 -10.60
CA VAL A 299 -16.37 7.44 -9.73
C VAL A 299 -14.92 7.82 -9.43
N ALA A 300 -14.29 8.62 -10.30
CA ALA A 300 -12.92 9.06 -10.10
C ALA A 300 -12.75 9.86 -8.81
N ARG A 301 -11.67 9.56 -8.08
CA ARG A 301 -11.37 10.18 -6.78
C ARG A 301 -10.55 11.46 -6.95
N VAL A 302 -9.85 11.59 -8.06
CA VAL A 302 -9.17 12.80 -8.51
C VAL A 302 -9.53 13.03 -9.97
N VAL A 303 -10.05 14.21 -10.30
CA VAL A 303 -10.44 14.61 -11.66
C VAL A 303 -9.80 15.96 -11.97
N LEU A 304 -8.82 15.97 -12.87
CA LEU A 304 -8.12 17.18 -13.29
C LEU A 304 -8.38 17.47 -14.77
N HIS A 305 -8.26 18.73 -15.13
CA HIS A 305 -8.28 19.16 -16.53
C HIS A 305 -7.02 20.00 -16.81
N THR A 306 -6.29 19.71 -17.88
CA THR A 306 -5.01 20.39 -18.16
C THR A 306 -5.13 21.91 -18.32
N ARG A 307 -6.23 22.39 -18.92
CA ARG A 307 -6.58 23.82 -19.02
C ARG A 307 -6.68 24.58 -17.69
N ASN A 308 -6.84 23.90 -16.55
CA ASN A 308 -6.95 24.54 -15.25
C ASN A 308 -5.58 24.80 -14.58
N GLY A 309 -4.47 24.57 -15.30
CA GLY A 309 -3.12 24.74 -14.77
C GLY A 309 -2.43 23.39 -14.51
N THR A 310 -1.27 23.43 -13.85
CA THR A 310 -0.54 22.20 -13.52
C THR A 310 -1.27 21.38 -12.46
N ILE A 311 -0.83 20.14 -12.23
CA ILE A 311 -1.49 19.22 -11.29
C ILE A 311 -1.63 19.81 -9.87
N PHE A 312 -0.67 20.62 -9.44
CA PHE A 312 -0.65 21.18 -8.09
C PHE A 312 -1.15 22.63 -7.99
N ASP A 313 -1.54 23.23 -9.13
CA ASP A 313 -2.24 24.53 -9.14
C ASP A 313 -3.75 24.39 -8.98
N GLN A 314 -4.27 23.15 -9.15
CA GLN A 314 -5.68 22.77 -9.04
C GLN A 314 -6.00 22.22 -7.64
#